data_AF-A0A454VY01-F1
#
_entry.id   AF-A0A454VY01-F1
#
_cell.length_a   1.000
_cell.length_b   1.000
_cell.length_c   1.000
_cell.angle_alpha   90.00
_cell.angle_beta   90.00
_cell.angle_gamma   90.00
#
_symmetry.space_group_name_H-M   'P 1'
#
loop_
_entity.id
_entity.type
_entity.pdbx_description
1 polymer ?
#
loop_
_entity_poly.entity_id
_entity_poly.type
_entity_poly.pdbx_seq_one_letter_code
_entity_poly.pdbx_strand_id
1 'polypeptide(L)'
;YLTQEQTYSRKFTEAMMALKLDNRMSKDEILEGYLNTSWFGRGTYGIQRAAQAYYGKDVSGLNASEAAFLASLLKGAGLYDPTLSANNRARAVERWRWTLDRMVEIGRLTPEERAGYRDFPEPLESNPLYNTGEQSDYLVDLDTQYAKKAAHVSDKDFDRGGYQIYTTFDKKRVDELTKSVNKARDEARKKNPEAAKHVHYGAASVAADGRILAIHGGPDHRKQGYNESNATTVRAGSAFQPFVYAAALEHGVRK
;
A
#
# COMPACT_ATOMS: atom_id res chain seq x y z
N TYR A 1 11.22 1.53 18.42
CA TYR A 1 12.16 1.31 19.54
C TYR A 1 13.07 2.53 19.59
N LEU A 2 13.21 3.17 20.75
CA LEU A 2 14.01 4.38 21.06
C LEU A 2 13.36 5.74 20.71
N THR A 3 13.28 6.62 21.72
CA THR A 3 12.87 8.03 21.63
C THR A 3 13.99 8.88 21.03
N GLN A 4 13.65 10.05 20.48
CA GLN A 4 14.53 10.89 19.64
C GLN A 4 15.54 11.75 20.42
N GLU A 5 15.86 11.40 21.67
CA GLU A 5 16.79 12.18 22.51
C GLU A 5 18.26 11.83 22.20
N GLN A 6 19.08 12.86 22.02
CA GLN A 6 20.54 12.74 21.82
C GLN A 6 21.26 12.69 23.17
N THR A 7 21.24 11.54 23.84
CA THR A 7 21.98 11.32 25.09
C THR A 7 23.12 10.32 24.89
N TYR A 8 24.28 10.56 25.53
CA TYR A 8 25.44 9.66 25.50
C TYR A 8 25.10 8.26 26.02
N SER A 9 24.13 8.13 26.93
CA SER A 9 23.59 6.86 27.42
C SER A 9 22.91 6.03 26.33
N ARG A 10 22.22 6.65 25.36
CA ARG A 10 21.65 5.94 24.20
C ARG A 10 22.76 5.36 23.32
N LYS A 11 23.82 6.13 23.06
CA LYS A 11 24.94 5.65 22.24
C LYS A 11 25.65 4.45 22.86
N PHE A 12 25.81 4.45 24.19
CA PHE A 12 26.31 3.28 24.92
C PHE A 12 25.37 2.07 24.78
N THR A 13 24.05 2.28 24.91
CA THR A 13 23.06 1.22 24.77
C THR A 13 23.03 0.65 23.35
N GLU A 14 23.08 1.50 22.31
CA GLU A 14 23.20 1.10 20.91
C GLU A 14 24.46 0.26 20.67
N ALA A 15 25.61 0.65 21.25
CA ALA A 15 26.85 -0.11 21.15
C ALA A 15 26.73 -1.51 21.79
N MET A 16 26.15 -1.60 22.99
CA MET A 16 25.92 -2.88 23.66
C MET A 16 24.92 -3.77 22.90
N MET A 17 23.87 -3.19 22.31
CA MET A 17 22.93 -3.92 21.45
C MET A 17 23.61 -4.42 20.17
N ALA A 18 24.45 -3.61 19.54
CA ALA A 18 25.21 -3.99 18.35
C ALA A 18 26.15 -5.16 18.64
N LEU A 19 26.90 -5.12 19.76
CA LEU A 19 27.76 -6.24 20.20
C LEU A 19 26.96 -7.52 20.45
N LYS A 20 25.77 -7.40 21.07
CA LYS A 20 24.89 -8.54 21.31
C LYS A 20 24.34 -9.12 20.01
N LEU A 21 24.04 -8.28 19.03
CA LEU A 21 23.55 -8.69 17.71
C LEU A 21 24.64 -9.41 16.92
N ASP A 22 25.87 -8.86 16.92
CA ASP A 22 27.03 -9.43 16.22
C ASP A 22 27.44 -10.80 16.75
N ASN A 23 27.25 -11.03 18.06
CA ASN A 23 27.52 -12.33 18.69
C ASN A 23 26.43 -13.39 18.42
N ARG A 24 25.29 -13.01 17.84
CA ARG A 24 24.13 -13.91 17.65
C ARG A 24 23.72 -14.11 16.20
N MET A 25 24.13 -13.21 15.30
CA MET A 25 23.73 -13.19 13.90
C MET A 25 24.96 -12.91 13.04
N SER A 26 25.00 -13.50 11.86
CA SER A 26 26.01 -13.20 10.85
C SER A 26 25.84 -11.77 10.31
N LYS A 27 26.91 -11.21 9.71
CA LYS A 27 26.86 -9.89 9.07
C LYS A 27 25.78 -9.82 7.97
N ASP A 28 25.56 -10.92 7.26
CA ASP A 28 24.57 -11.02 6.21
C ASP A 28 23.15 -10.96 6.78
N GLU A 29 22.86 -11.68 7.86
CA GLU A 29 21.55 -11.61 8.53
C GLU A 29 21.30 -10.21 9.15
N ILE A 30 22.34 -9.56 9.67
CA ILE A 30 22.24 -8.18 10.18
C ILE A 30 21.91 -7.22 9.04
N LEU A 31 22.59 -7.35 7.89
CA LEU A 31 22.34 -6.52 6.73
C LEU A 31 20.95 -6.77 6.15
N GLU A 32 20.53 -8.02 6.04
CA GLU A 32 19.18 -8.39 5.59
C GLU A 32 18.12 -7.78 6.51
N GLY A 33 18.26 -7.96 7.83
CA GLY A 33 17.35 -7.39 8.81
C GLY A 33 17.30 -5.86 8.74
N TYR A 34 18.46 -5.21 8.56
CA TYR A 34 18.54 -3.77 8.38
C TYR A 34 17.83 -3.31 7.11
N LEU A 35 18.11 -3.96 5.98
CA LEU A 35 17.50 -3.61 4.70
C LEU A 35 16.00 -3.87 4.67
N ASN A 36 15.50 -4.87 5.41
CA ASN A 36 14.07 -5.20 5.50
C ASN A 36 13.29 -4.33 6.49
N THR A 37 13.97 -3.64 7.42
CA THR A 37 13.31 -2.80 8.44
C THR A 37 13.52 -1.31 8.22
N SER A 38 14.50 -0.93 7.39
CA SER A 38 14.79 0.47 7.11
C SER A 38 13.67 1.16 6.35
N TRP A 39 13.44 2.44 6.67
CA TRP A 39 12.47 3.26 5.98
C TRP A 39 13.08 3.90 4.72
N PHE A 40 12.46 3.67 3.57
CA PHE A 40 12.94 4.16 2.27
C PHE A 40 12.09 5.30 1.69
N GLY A 41 11.06 5.76 2.40
CA GLY A 41 10.12 6.77 1.88
C GLY A 41 8.88 6.12 1.24
N ARG A 42 7.92 6.96 0.82
CA ARG A 42 6.69 6.53 0.12
C ARG A 42 5.88 5.43 0.82
N GLY A 43 5.87 5.45 2.15
CA GLY A 43 5.20 4.43 2.97
C GLY A 43 5.91 3.07 3.00
N THR A 44 7.11 2.96 2.44
CA THR A 44 7.84 1.70 2.34
C THR A 44 8.86 1.52 3.47
N TYR A 45 8.73 0.37 4.13
CA TYR A 45 9.75 -0.21 4.98
C TYR A 45 10.25 -1.48 4.30
N GLY A 46 11.56 -1.62 4.18
CA GLY A 46 12.17 -2.75 3.49
C GLY A 46 12.55 -2.49 2.03
N ILE A 47 13.72 -2.99 1.63
CA ILE A 47 14.29 -2.77 0.29
C ILE A 47 13.43 -3.36 -0.84
N GLN A 48 12.78 -4.50 -0.61
CA GLN A 48 11.88 -5.13 -1.59
C GLN A 48 10.67 -4.22 -1.90
N ARG A 49 10.03 -3.66 -0.87
CA ARG A 49 8.92 -2.71 -1.06
C ARG A 49 9.41 -1.41 -1.70
N ALA A 50 10.62 -0.95 -1.34
CA ALA A 50 11.22 0.22 -1.97
C ALA A 50 11.48 0.01 -3.47
N ALA A 51 12.03 -1.13 -3.87
CA ALA A 51 12.26 -1.48 -5.28
C ALA A 51 10.95 -1.40 -6.10
N GLN A 52 9.86 -1.92 -5.55
CA GLN A 52 8.53 -1.86 -6.18
C GLN A 52 7.97 -0.43 -6.20
N ALA A 53 8.15 0.34 -5.13
CA ALA A 53 7.61 1.70 -5.02
C ALA A 53 8.33 2.75 -5.87
N TYR A 54 9.63 2.56 -6.09
CA TYR A 54 10.46 3.50 -6.85
C TYR A 54 10.67 3.05 -8.30
N TYR A 55 10.67 1.75 -8.60
CA TYR A 55 10.94 1.25 -9.95
C TYR A 55 9.93 0.21 -10.48
N GLY A 56 8.97 -0.24 -9.66
CA GLY A 56 8.02 -1.28 -10.07
C GLY A 56 8.66 -2.65 -10.29
N LYS A 57 9.84 -2.89 -9.68
CA LYS A 57 10.65 -4.10 -9.86
C LYS A 57 10.80 -4.85 -8.53
N ASP A 58 11.04 -6.15 -8.62
CA ASP A 58 11.59 -6.92 -7.51
C ASP A 58 13.05 -6.52 -7.25
N VAL A 59 13.50 -6.63 -6.00
CA VAL A 59 14.86 -6.22 -5.60
C VAL A 59 15.94 -6.94 -6.40
N SER A 60 15.70 -8.21 -6.78
CA SER A 60 16.60 -9.02 -7.61
C SER A 60 16.69 -8.54 -9.06
N GLY A 61 15.76 -7.71 -9.51
CA GLY A 61 15.74 -7.12 -10.86
C GLY A 61 16.36 -5.72 -10.93
N LEU A 62 16.87 -5.18 -9.82
CA LEU A 62 17.53 -3.88 -9.80
C LEU A 62 18.93 -3.98 -10.40
N ASN A 63 19.30 -2.98 -11.20
CA ASN A 63 20.69 -2.79 -11.60
C ASN A 63 21.47 -1.95 -10.57
N ALA A 64 22.79 -1.87 -10.72
CA ALA A 64 23.66 -1.13 -9.79
C ALA A 64 23.32 0.36 -9.69
N SER A 65 22.84 0.99 -10.79
CA SER A 65 22.43 2.40 -10.80
C SER A 65 21.19 2.63 -9.92
N GLU A 66 20.16 1.80 -10.10
CA GLU A 66 18.91 1.87 -9.32
C GLU A 66 19.18 1.56 -7.85
N ALA A 67 20.00 0.54 -7.57
CA ALA A 67 20.41 0.18 -6.21
C ALA A 67 21.21 1.31 -5.53
N ALA A 68 22.10 1.99 -6.25
CA ALA A 68 22.85 3.14 -5.74
C ALA A 68 21.93 4.31 -5.37
N PHE A 69 20.87 4.55 -6.14
CA PHE A 69 19.86 5.53 -5.77
C PHE A 69 19.08 5.09 -4.52
N LEU A 70 18.57 3.86 -4.45
CA LEU A 70 17.84 3.38 -3.26
C LEU A 70 18.71 3.45 -1.99
N ALA A 71 20.01 3.16 -2.11
CA ALA A 71 20.95 3.32 -1.00
C ALA A 71 21.07 4.78 -0.51
N SER A 72 20.86 5.78 -1.38
CA SER A 72 20.85 7.19 -0.98
C SER A 72 19.67 7.54 -0.06
N LEU A 73 18.52 6.85 -0.22
CA LEU A 73 17.32 7.08 0.56
C LEU A 73 17.48 6.68 2.03
N LEU A 74 18.38 5.74 2.33
CA LEU A 74 18.70 5.33 3.71
C LEU A 74 19.29 6.47 4.55
N LYS A 75 19.95 7.46 3.92
CA LYS A 75 20.43 8.67 4.61
C LYS A 75 19.28 9.60 4.97
N GLY A 76 18.15 9.51 4.26
CA GLY A 76 16.93 10.24 4.56
C GLY A 76 16.06 10.40 3.32
N ALA A 77 15.02 9.57 3.18
CA ALA A 77 14.18 9.58 1.98
C ALA A 77 13.51 10.94 1.73
N GLY A 78 13.09 11.66 2.77
CA GLY A 78 12.55 13.02 2.63
C GLY A 78 13.54 14.05 2.08
N LEU A 79 14.85 13.78 2.13
CA LEU A 79 15.90 14.65 1.57
C LEU A 79 16.30 14.24 0.14
N TYR A 80 16.14 12.96 -0.20
CA TYR A 80 16.68 12.37 -1.42
C TYR A 80 15.60 11.87 -2.40
N ASP A 81 14.30 11.88 -2.05
CA ASP A 81 13.24 11.54 -3.00
C ASP A 81 13.08 12.67 -4.04
N PRO A 82 13.39 12.42 -5.33
CA PRO A 82 13.42 13.46 -6.35
C PRO A 82 12.04 14.01 -6.70
N THR A 83 10.95 13.31 -6.35
CA THR A 83 9.57 13.77 -6.65
C THR A 83 9.08 14.86 -5.71
N LEU A 84 9.77 15.10 -4.59
CA LEU A 84 9.37 16.12 -3.62
C LEU A 84 9.81 17.53 -4.02
N SER A 85 10.99 17.69 -4.64
CA SER A 85 11.47 18.98 -5.15
C SER A 85 12.69 18.84 -6.06
N ALA A 86 12.96 19.85 -6.89
CA ALA A 86 14.18 19.93 -7.69
C ALA A 86 15.47 19.90 -6.84
N ASN A 87 15.43 20.47 -5.63
CA ASN A 87 16.56 20.44 -4.70
C ASN A 87 16.80 19.03 -4.15
N ASN A 88 15.75 18.26 -3.90
CA ASN A 88 15.86 16.85 -3.52
C ASN A 88 16.50 16.04 -4.65
N ARG A 89 16.01 16.25 -5.88
CA ARG A 89 16.57 15.59 -7.07
C ARG A 89 18.06 15.89 -7.22
N ALA A 90 18.48 17.14 -7.07
CA ALA A 90 19.90 17.51 -7.15
C ALA A 90 20.75 16.74 -6.13
N ARG A 91 20.31 16.66 -4.86
CA ARG A 91 20.99 15.88 -3.82
C ARG A 91 21.01 14.38 -4.14
N ALA A 92 19.93 13.85 -4.69
CA ALA A 92 19.82 12.45 -5.09
C ALA A 92 20.84 12.10 -6.18
N VAL A 93 20.92 12.92 -7.23
CA VAL A 93 21.86 12.76 -8.34
C VAL A 93 23.30 12.82 -7.84
N GLU A 94 23.63 13.80 -7.00
CA GLU A 94 24.97 13.93 -6.41
C GLU A 94 25.34 12.69 -5.59
N ARG A 95 24.45 12.24 -4.72
CA ARG A 95 24.69 11.08 -3.86
C ARG A 95 24.75 9.77 -4.64
N TRP A 96 23.93 9.63 -5.67
CA TRP A 96 23.95 8.49 -6.58
C TRP A 96 25.30 8.38 -7.31
N ARG A 97 25.80 9.48 -7.89
CA ARG A 97 27.13 9.53 -8.53
C ARG A 97 28.23 9.12 -7.55
N TRP A 98 28.25 9.76 -6.38
CA TRP A 98 29.21 9.44 -5.32
C TRP A 98 29.18 7.97 -4.92
N THR A 99 27.99 7.36 -4.84
CA THR A 99 27.83 5.95 -4.47
C THR A 99 28.41 5.04 -5.55
N LEU A 100 28.11 5.29 -6.82
CA LEU A 100 28.67 4.51 -7.92
C LEU A 100 30.19 4.67 -8.04
N ASP A 101 30.71 5.88 -7.86
CA ASP A 101 32.16 6.14 -7.87
C ASP A 101 32.85 5.40 -6.71
N ARG A 102 32.23 5.43 -5.52
CA ARG A 102 32.71 4.68 -4.36
C ARG A 102 32.69 3.18 -4.60
N MET A 103 31.69 2.64 -5.30
CA MET A 103 31.62 1.22 -5.66
C MET A 103 32.79 0.79 -6.55
N VAL A 104 33.26 1.67 -7.45
CA VAL A 104 34.48 1.42 -8.23
C VAL A 104 35.71 1.40 -7.34
N GLU A 105 35.85 2.39 -6.45
CA GLU A 105 37.00 2.51 -5.54
C GLU A 105 37.17 1.28 -4.63
N ILE A 106 36.06 0.68 -4.19
CA ILE A 106 36.07 -0.53 -3.34
C ILE A 106 36.03 -1.84 -4.16
N GLY A 107 36.13 -1.78 -5.48
CA GLY A 107 36.16 -2.96 -6.36
C GLY A 107 34.85 -3.74 -6.46
N ARG A 108 33.70 -3.10 -6.20
CA ARG A 108 32.36 -3.70 -6.32
C ARG A 108 31.69 -3.41 -7.66
N LEU A 109 32.24 -2.49 -8.46
CA LEU A 109 31.80 -2.15 -9.80
C LEU A 109 33.04 -1.89 -10.66
N THR A 110 33.06 -2.34 -11.92
CA THR A 110 34.17 -2.00 -12.81
C THR A 110 34.08 -0.54 -13.29
N PRO A 111 35.20 0.13 -13.59
CA PRO A 111 35.17 1.45 -14.22
C PRO A 111 34.36 1.48 -15.53
N GLU A 112 34.40 0.40 -16.30
CA GLU A 112 33.67 0.24 -17.56
C GLU A 112 32.16 0.19 -17.32
N GLU A 113 31.68 -0.63 -16.37
CA GLU A 113 30.26 -0.68 -15.99
C GLU A 113 29.79 0.67 -15.44
N ARG A 114 30.62 1.30 -14.58
CA ARG A 114 30.34 2.64 -14.04
C ARG A 114 30.12 3.67 -15.14
N ALA A 115 30.95 3.64 -16.19
CA ALA A 115 30.86 4.56 -17.32
C ALA A 115 29.59 4.36 -18.17
N GLY A 116 28.96 3.18 -18.07
CA GLY A 116 27.65 2.89 -18.66
C GLY A 116 26.49 3.61 -17.97
N TYR A 117 26.59 3.91 -16.66
CA TYR A 117 25.56 4.60 -15.88
C TYR A 117 25.75 6.13 -15.92
N ARG A 118 25.39 6.74 -17.04
CA ARG A 118 25.54 8.19 -17.28
C ARG A 118 24.36 8.99 -16.73
N ASP A 119 23.17 8.46 -16.93
CA ASP A 119 21.92 9.13 -16.58
C ASP A 119 21.41 8.64 -15.22
N PHE A 120 20.85 9.58 -14.46
CA PHE A 120 20.24 9.27 -13.19
C PHE A 120 19.00 8.40 -13.40
N PRO A 121 18.85 7.28 -12.69
CA PRO A 121 17.71 6.38 -12.84
C PRO A 121 16.49 7.00 -12.17
N GLU A 122 15.78 7.87 -12.88
CA GLU A 122 14.59 8.54 -12.35
C GLU A 122 13.57 7.50 -11.85
N PRO A 123 13.12 7.60 -10.59
CA PRO A 123 12.09 6.72 -10.08
C PRO A 123 10.71 7.09 -10.63
N LEU A 124 9.76 6.18 -10.46
CA LEU A 124 8.33 6.44 -10.70
C LEU A 124 7.86 7.68 -9.93
N GLU A 125 6.94 8.46 -10.50
CA GLU A 125 6.44 9.68 -9.84
C GLU A 125 5.58 9.38 -8.60
N SER A 126 4.88 8.25 -8.61
CA SER A 126 4.05 7.80 -7.50
C SER A 126 4.28 6.33 -7.22
N ASN A 127 4.03 5.92 -5.97
CA ASN A 127 4.11 4.52 -5.58
C ASN A 127 2.93 3.75 -6.20
N PRO A 128 3.15 2.84 -7.16
CA PRO A 128 2.07 2.09 -7.79
C PRO A 128 1.30 1.22 -6.78
N LEU A 129 1.92 0.87 -5.64
CA LEU A 129 1.28 0.08 -4.58
C LEU A 129 0.13 0.83 -3.89
N TYR A 130 0.10 2.17 -3.95
CA TYR A 130 -0.92 3.01 -3.28
C TYR A 130 -1.85 3.74 -4.26
N ASN A 131 -1.70 3.56 -5.57
CA ASN A 131 -2.57 4.20 -6.56
C ASN A 131 -3.20 3.15 -7.48
N THR A 132 -4.02 2.28 -6.90
CA THR A 132 -4.69 1.17 -7.63
C THR A 132 -6.12 1.51 -8.06
N GLY A 133 -6.54 2.77 -7.91
CA GLY A 133 -7.81 3.33 -8.39
C GLY A 133 -8.73 3.83 -7.26
N GLU A 134 -9.78 4.57 -7.60
CA GLU A 134 -10.68 5.24 -6.64
C GLU A 134 -11.39 4.27 -5.67
N GLN A 135 -11.50 2.99 -6.03
CA GLN A 135 -12.15 1.97 -5.21
C GLN A 135 -11.19 1.13 -4.35
N SER A 136 -9.88 1.23 -4.60
CA SER A 136 -8.89 0.33 -4.04
C SER A 136 -8.84 0.36 -2.52
N ASP A 137 -8.84 1.55 -1.93
CA ASP A 137 -8.80 1.73 -0.48
C ASP A 137 -10.05 1.14 0.20
N TYR A 138 -11.23 1.19 -0.43
CA TYR A 138 -12.43 0.52 0.10
C TYR A 138 -12.28 -1.00 0.11
N LEU A 139 -11.67 -1.57 -0.94
CA LEU A 139 -11.40 -3.01 -1.04
C LEU A 139 -10.40 -3.44 0.03
N VAL A 140 -9.30 -2.68 0.18
CA VAL A 140 -8.25 -2.94 1.18
C VAL A 140 -8.81 -2.83 2.59
N ASP A 141 -9.61 -1.80 2.90
CA ASP A 141 -10.21 -1.64 4.22
C ASP A 141 -11.17 -2.79 4.55
N LEU A 142 -12.08 -3.15 3.62
CA LEU A 142 -13.02 -4.26 3.80
C LEU A 142 -12.28 -5.58 4.06
N ASP A 143 -11.29 -5.88 3.24
CA ASP A 143 -10.52 -7.12 3.34
C ASP A 143 -9.62 -7.15 4.58
N THR A 144 -9.02 -6.01 4.95
CA THR A 144 -8.24 -5.89 6.19
C THR A 144 -9.10 -6.15 7.43
N GLN A 145 -10.30 -5.59 7.48
CA GLN A 145 -11.24 -5.84 8.59
C GLN A 145 -11.66 -7.31 8.65
N TYR A 146 -11.94 -7.91 7.49
CA TYR A 146 -12.29 -9.33 7.40
C TYR A 146 -11.13 -10.24 7.83
N ALA A 147 -9.94 -10.04 7.26
CA ALA A 147 -8.76 -10.86 7.51
C ALA A 147 -8.34 -10.84 8.98
N LYS A 148 -8.30 -9.66 9.62
CA LYS A 148 -8.00 -9.52 11.05
C LYS A 148 -8.99 -10.29 11.92
N LYS A 149 -10.29 -10.17 11.60
CA LYS A 149 -11.35 -10.85 12.35
C LYS A 149 -11.29 -12.37 12.16
N ALA A 150 -11.12 -12.83 10.92
CA ALA A 150 -11.10 -14.25 10.58
C ALA A 150 -9.86 -14.97 11.12
N ALA A 151 -8.70 -14.31 11.10
CA ALA A 151 -7.44 -14.86 11.59
C ALA A 151 -7.20 -14.60 13.09
N HIS A 152 -8.08 -13.85 13.76
CA HIS A 152 -7.93 -13.43 15.15
C HIS A 152 -6.60 -12.69 15.44
N VAL A 153 -6.16 -11.85 14.50
CA VAL A 153 -4.89 -11.11 14.58
C VAL A 153 -5.14 -9.69 15.10
N SER A 154 -4.34 -9.25 16.07
CA SER A 154 -4.39 -7.87 16.57
C SER A 154 -3.90 -6.87 15.52
N ASP A 155 -4.34 -5.61 15.57
CA ASP A 155 -3.87 -4.57 14.64
C ASP A 155 -2.33 -4.46 14.63
N LYS A 156 -1.71 -4.52 15.81
CA LYS A 156 -0.26 -4.44 15.96
C LYS A 156 0.46 -5.61 15.30
N ASP A 157 -0.08 -6.82 15.42
CA ASP A 157 0.54 -8.00 14.84
C ASP A 157 0.28 -8.05 13.34
N PHE A 158 -0.89 -7.58 12.89
CA PHE A 158 -1.25 -7.42 11.49
C PHE A 158 -0.26 -6.51 10.76
N ASP A 159 0.02 -5.33 11.34
CA ASP A 159 0.94 -4.34 10.77
C ASP A 159 2.39 -4.83 10.67
N ARG A 160 2.79 -5.76 11.53
CA ARG A 160 4.18 -6.24 11.65
C ARG A 160 4.42 -7.60 11.01
N GLY A 161 3.37 -8.39 10.81
CA GLY A 161 3.47 -9.78 10.38
C GLY A 161 3.79 -9.97 8.91
N GLY A 162 3.70 -8.93 8.09
CA GLY A 162 4.05 -9.00 6.67
C GLY A 162 3.13 -9.93 5.86
N TYR A 163 1.88 -10.09 6.29
CA TYR A 163 0.91 -11.00 5.68
C TYR A 163 0.66 -10.70 4.19
N GLN A 164 0.51 -11.76 3.40
CA GLN A 164 -0.01 -11.70 2.05
C GLN A 164 -1.48 -12.11 2.07
N ILE A 165 -2.37 -11.25 1.59
CA ILE A 165 -3.80 -11.49 1.58
C ILE A 165 -4.26 -11.71 0.15
N TYR A 166 -4.83 -12.89 -0.10
CA TYR A 166 -5.39 -13.28 -1.39
C TYR A 166 -6.90 -13.17 -1.30
N THR A 167 -7.46 -12.20 -2.02
CA THR A 167 -8.88 -11.87 -1.96
C THR A 167 -9.67 -12.56 -3.06
N THR A 168 -11.00 -12.48 -2.97
CA THR A 168 -11.91 -12.96 -4.01
C THR A 168 -12.26 -11.89 -5.04
N PHE A 169 -11.68 -10.69 -4.93
CA PHE A 169 -12.02 -9.56 -5.78
C PHE A 169 -11.55 -9.79 -7.21
N ASP A 170 -12.47 -9.56 -8.14
CA ASP A 170 -12.23 -9.62 -9.58
C ASP A 170 -12.15 -8.19 -10.10
N LYS A 171 -10.96 -7.78 -10.57
CA LYS A 171 -10.70 -6.43 -11.06
C LYS A 171 -11.65 -6.02 -12.18
N LYS A 172 -11.97 -6.93 -13.10
CA LYS A 172 -12.88 -6.63 -14.22
C LYS A 172 -14.29 -6.36 -13.69
N ARG A 173 -14.76 -7.16 -12.73
CA ARG A 173 -16.08 -6.96 -12.09
C ARG A 173 -16.13 -5.67 -11.28
N VAL A 174 -15.06 -5.30 -10.58
CA VAL A 174 -14.95 -4.02 -9.87
C VAL A 174 -15.08 -2.84 -10.85
N ASP A 175 -14.38 -2.91 -11.98
CA ASP A 175 -14.43 -1.86 -13.01
C ASP A 175 -15.83 -1.77 -13.66
N GLU A 176 -16.47 -2.89 -13.96
CA GLU A 176 -17.83 -2.95 -14.53
C GLU A 176 -18.90 -2.45 -13.54
N LEU A 177 -18.80 -2.84 -12.28
CA LEU A 177 -19.69 -2.38 -11.21
C LEU A 177 -19.56 -0.86 -11.02
N THR A 178 -18.33 -0.36 -10.96
CA THR A 178 -18.05 1.08 -10.81
C THR A 178 -18.59 1.89 -11.99
N LYS A 179 -18.42 1.41 -13.23
CA LYS A 179 -19.02 2.04 -14.41
C LYS A 179 -20.54 2.10 -14.32
N SER A 180 -21.18 1.03 -13.86
CA SER A 180 -22.64 0.95 -13.72
C SER A 180 -23.16 1.93 -12.67
N VAL A 181 -22.49 2.02 -11.52
CA VAL A 181 -22.85 3.00 -10.47
C VAL A 181 -22.64 4.43 -10.94
N ASN A 182 -21.50 4.72 -11.59
CA ASN A 182 -21.22 6.05 -12.12
C ASN A 182 -22.26 6.48 -13.17
N LYS A 183 -22.68 5.57 -14.05
CA LYS A 183 -23.75 5.84 -15.02
C LYS A 183 -25.06 6.20 -14.32
N ALA A 184 -25.49 5.42 -13.33
CA ALA A 184 -26.71 5.69 -12.57
C ALA A 184 -26.65 7.04 -11.83
N ARG A 185 -25.49 7.36 -11.25
CA ARG A 185 -25.24 8.65 -10.60
C ARG A 185 -25.35 9.81 -11.59
N ASP A 186 -24.78 9.68 -12.77
CA ASP A 186 -24.79 10.73 -13.79
C ASP A 186 -26.21 10.94 -14.35
N GLU A 187 -27.00 9.87 -14.52
CA GLU A 187 -28.41 9.96 -14.88
C GLU A 187 -29.24 10.66 -13.79
N ALA A 188 -29.02 10.33 -12.51
CA ALA A 188 -29.67 10.99 -11.39
C ALA A 188 -29.34 12.50 -11.32
N ARG A 189 -28.06 12.85 -11.54
CA ARG A 189 -27.60 14.25 -11.62
C ARG A 189 -28.26 15.02 -12.75
N LYS A 190 -28.44 14.41 -13.93
CA LYS A 190 -29.15 15.03 -15.05
C LYS A 190 -30.63 15.29 -14.75
N LYS A 191 -31.26 14.38 -14.01
CA LYS A 191 -32.70 14.46 -13.69
C LYS A 191 -33.00 15.48 -12.60
N ASN A 192 -32.21 15.50 -11.52
CA ASN A 192 -32.38 16.46 -10.43
C ASN A 192 -31.01 16.77 -9.79
N PRO A 193 -30.33 17.83 -10.25
CA PRO A 193 -29.00 18.20 -9.76
C PRO A 193 -28.95 18.46 -8.25
N GLU A 194 -29.95 19.16 -7.70
CA GLU A 194 -29.96 19.54 -6.29
C GLU A 194 -30.15 18.33 -5.38
N ALA A 195 -31.09 17.44 -5.70
CA ALA A 195 -31.27 16.21 -4.94
C ALA A 195 -30.04 15.29 -5.05
N ALA A 196 -29.47 15.16 -6.26
CA ALA A 196 -28.36 14.24 -6.52
C ALA A 196 -27.05 14.61 -5.81
N LYS A 197 -26.89 15.86 -5.32
CA LYS A 197 -25.73 16.27 -4.52
C LYS A 197 -25.62 15.52 -3.20
N HIS A 198 -26.74 15.09 -2.64
CA HIS A 198 -26.82 14.46 -1.32
C HIS A 198 -27.03 12.94 -1.38
N VAL A 199 -27.07 12.36 -2.58
CA VAL A 199 -27.28 10.92 -2.75
C VAL A 199 -25.95 10.19 -2.73
N HIS A 200 -25.86 9.18 -1.87
CA HIS A 200 -24.73 8.28 -1.78
C HIS A 200 -25.05 6.96 -2.48
N TYR A 201 -24.02 6.30 -3.01
CA TYR A 201 -24.17 5.08 -3.80
C TYR A 201 -23.21 4.01 -3.27
N GLY A 202 -23.76 2.87 -2.88
CA GLY A 202 -23.04 1.68 -2.52
C GLY A 202 -23.50 0.50 -3.36
N ALA A 203 -22.59 -0.36 -3.77
CA ALA A 203 -22.94 -1.58 -4.48
C ALA A 203 -21.97 -2.72 -4.15
N ALA A 204 -22.46 -3.96 -4.23
CA ALA A 204 -21.67 -5.17 -4.06
C ALA A 204 -22.12 -6.23 -5.08
N SER A 205 -21.17 -7.04 -5.53
CA SER A 205 -21.39 -8.24 -6.33
C SER A 205 -20.95 -9.46 -5.54
N VAL A 206 -21.85 -10.41 -5.35
CA VAL A 206 -21.63 -11.63 -4.56
C VAL A 206 -21.88 -12.84 -5.44
N ALA A 207 -20.98 -13.82 -5.38
CA ALA A 207 -21.13 -15.10 -6.06
C ALA A 207 -22.16 -16.00 -5.35
N ALA A 208 -22.64 -17.04 -6.05
CA ALA A 208 -23.61 -17.98 -5.47
C ALA A 208 -23.08 -18.72 -4.22
N ASP A 209 -21.75 -18.82 -4.09
CA ASP A 209 -21.07 -19.42 -2.94
C ASP A 209 -20.77 -18.41 -1.81
N GLY A 210 -21.28 -17.18 -1.92
CA GLY A 210 -21.13 -16.12 -0.90
C GLY A 210 -19.85 -15.29 -1.01
N ARG A 211 -18.95 -15.57 -1.96
CA ARG A 211 -17.74 -14.76 -2.15
C ARG A 211 -18.07 -13.37 -2.68
N ILE A 212 -17.43 -12.34 -2.12
CA ILE A 212 -17.54 -10.96 -2.62
C ILE A 212 -16.60 -10.79 -3.80
N LEU A 213 -17.14 -10.56 -4.98
CA LEU A 213 -16.36 -10.42 -6.22
C LEU A 213 -16.03 -8.97 -6.55
N ALA A 214 -16.88 -8.04 -6.15
CA ALA A 214 -16.67 -6.62 -6.38
C ALA A 214 -17.47 -5.80 -5.37
N ILE A 215 -16.93 -4.63 -5.01
CA ILE A 215 -17.67 -3.60 -4.28
C ILE A 215 -17.44 -2.23 -4.92
N HIS A 216 -18.38 -1.32 -4.68
CA HIS A 216 -18.27 0.10 -4.95
C HIS A 216 -18.69 0.84 -3.68
N GLY A 217 -17.72 1.45 -2.99
CA GLY A 217 -17.95 2.06 -1.68
C GLY A 217 -18.30 3.54 -1.71
N GLY A 218 -18.07 4.20 -2.85
CA GLY A 218 -18.29 5.63 -3.00
C GLY A 218 -17.41 6.22 -4.10
N PRO A 219 -17.32 7.55 -4.21
CA PRO A 219 -16.56 8.21 -5.28
C PRO A 219 -15.04 7.99 -5.16
N ASP A 220 -14.48 8.10 -3.96
CA ASP A 220 -13.07 7.90 -3.65
C ASP A 220 -12.91 7.85 -2.13
N HIS A 221 -12.29 6.82 -1.58
CA HIS A 221 -12.13 6.68 -0.13
C HIS A 221 -11.35 7.85 0.51
N ARG A 222 -10.43 8.46 -0.24
CA ARG A 222 -9.62 9.59 0.22
C ARG A 222 -10.43 10.88 0.37
N LYS A 223 -11.60 10.95 -0.28
CA LYS A 223 -12.57 12.04 -0.18
C LYS A 223 -13.74 11.67 0.74
N GLN A 224 -14.07 10.39 0.82
CA GLN A 224 -15.16 9.83 1.59
C GLN A 224 -14.69 8.56 2.31
N GLY A 225 -14.30 8.66 3.58
CA GLY A 225 -13.73 7.54 4.33
C GLY A 225 -14.72 6.44 4.76
N TYR A 226 -16.01 6.55 4.45
CA TYR A 226 -17.01 5.53 4.77
C TYR A 226 -17.44 4.78 3.51
N ASN A 227 -17.61 3.47 3.66
CA ASN A 227 -17.96 2.56 2.58
C ASN A 227 -19.48 2.35 2.54
N GLU A 228 -20.13 2.80 1.45
CA GLU A 228 -21.57 2.66 1.29
C GLU A 228 -22.01 1.25 0.88
N SER A 229 -21.08 0.41 0.41
CA SER A 229 -21.40 -0.99 0.06
C SER A 229 -21.71 -1.87 1.28
N ASN A 230 -21.30 -1.45 2.48
CA ASN A 230 -21.55 -2.13 3.75
C ASN A 230 -22.18 -1.22 4.81
N ALA A 231 -22.86 -0.15 4.38
CA ALA A 231 -23.49 0.81 5.29
C ALA A 231 -24.59 0.15 6.14
N THR A 232 -24.52 0.37 7.46
CA THR A 232 -25.52 -0.12 8.42
C THR A 232 -26.63 0.91 8.71
N THR A 233 -26.51 2.11 8.13
CA THR A 233 -27.43 3.23 8.36
C THR A 233 -28.61 3.24 7.38
N VAL A 234 -28.55 2.43 6.31
CA VAL A 234 -29.59 2.36 5.27
C VAL A 234 -30.60 1.26 5.61
N ARG A 235 -31.88 1.60 5.62
CA ARG A 235 -32.98 0.63 5.85
C ARG A 235 -33.21 -0.22 4.60
N ALA A 236 -33.35 -1.54 4.78
CA ALA A 236 -33.62 -2.47 3.67
C ALA A 236 -34.96 -2.22 2.95
N GLY A 237 -35.97 -1.69 3.66
CA GLY A 237 -37.29 -1.44 3.08
C GLY A 237 -37.90 -2.68 2.43
N SER A 238 -38.55 -2.51 1.27
CA SER A 238 -39.20 -3.61 0.55
C SER A 238 -38.24 -4.70 0.05
N ALA A 239 -36.93 -4.44 0.00
CA ALA A 239 -35.95 -5.46 -0.38
C ALA A 239 -35.92 -6.65 0.60
N PHE A 240 -36.47 -6.48 1.81
CA PHE A 240 -36.58 -7.56 2.80
C PHE A 240 -37.81 -8.45 2.61
N GLN A 241 -38.80 -8.03 1.81
CA GLN A 241 -40.05 -8.78 1.61
C GLN A 241 -39.87 -10.23 1.12
N PRO A 242 -38.90 -10.55 0.22
CA PRO A 242 -38.68 -11.94 -0.19
C PRO A 242 -38.40 -12.89 0.97
N PHE A 243 -37.69 -12.44 2.01
CA PHE A 243 -37.43 -13.26 3.21
C PHE A 243 -38.69 -13.50 4.03
N VAL A 244 -39.58 -12.49 4.13
CA VAL A 244 -40.87 -12.62 4.81
C VAL A 244 -41.76 -13.64 4.08
N TYR A 245 -41.81 -13.59 2.75
CA TYR A 245 -42.57 -14.56 1.96
C TYR A 245 -41.96 -15.96 2.01
N ALA A 246 -40.63 -16.08 1.99
CA ALA A 246 -39.95 -17.36 2.15
C ALA A 246 -40.31 -18.02 3.50
N ALA A 247 -40.25 -17.26 4.59
CA ALA A 247 -40.64 -17.75 5.92
C ALA A 247 -42.12 -18.16 5.99
N ALA A 248 -43.01 -17.39 5.34
CA ALA A 248 -44.43 -17.72 5.26
C ALA A 248 -44.70 -19.01 4.47
N LEU A 249 -43.95 -19.26 3.39
CA LEU A 249 -44.04 -20.50 2.61
C LEU A 249 -43.47 -21.70 3.36
N GLU A 250 -42.38 -21.51 4.10
CA GLU A 250 -41.69 -22.58 4.83
C GLU A 250 -42.43 -23.01 6.10
N HIS A 251 -42.94 -22.05 6.87
CA HIS A 251 -43.54 -22.31 8.18
C HIS A 251 -45.07 -22.16 8.20
N GLY A 252 -45.67 -21.75 7.08
CA GLY A 252 -47.08 -21.41 6.98
C GLY A 252 -47.42 -20.06 7.60
N VAL A 253 -48.55 -19.50 7.20
CA VAL A 253 -49.08 -18.26 7.79
C VAL A 253 -49.97 -18.63 8.97
N ARG A 254 -49.55 -18.29 10.19
CA ARG A 254 -50.45 -18.36 11.35
C ARG A 254 -51.45 -17.21 11.25
N LYS A 255 -52.73 -17.54 11.15
CA LYS A 255 -53.85 -16.58 11.22
C LYS A 255 -54.02 -16.05 12.63
#